data_AF-G3UJH9-F1
#
_entry.id   AF-G3UJH9-F1
#
_cell.length_a   1.000
_cell.length_b   1.000
_cell.length_c   1.000
_cell.angle_alpha   90.00
_cell.angle_beta   90.00
_cell.angle_gamma   90.00
#
_symmetry.space_group_name_H-M   'P 1'
#
loop_
_entity.id
_entity.type
_entity.pdbx_description
1 polymer ?
#
loop_
_entity_poly.entity_id
_entity_poly.type
_entity_poly.pdbx_seq_one_letter_code
_entity_poly.pdbx_strand_id
1 'polypeptide(L)'
;RIFSKNDLWPQLNLSSNRLTTLSWQLFQTLSLRELRLEQNFFNCSCDIRWMQLWQEQGEARLNSQSLYCINADGSQLPLFRMNISQCDLPEISVSHVNLTVREGDNAVITCNGSGSPLPDVDWIVTGLQSINTHQTNLNWTNVHAINLTLVNVTSEDNGFTLTCIAENVVGMSNASVALTVYYPPRVVSLEEPELRLEHCIEFVVRGNPPPTLHWLHNGQPLRESKIIHVEYYQEGEVSEGCLLFNKPTHYNNGNYTLIAKNPLGTANQTINGHFLKEPFPESTDNFVPFVEVSPTPPITVTHKPEEDTFGVSIAVGLAAFACVLLVVLFIMINKYGRRSKFGMK
;
A
#
# COMPACT_ATOMS: atom_id res chain seq x y z
N ARG A 1 13.43 22.37 19.84
CA ARG A 1 11.95 22.30 19.89
C ARG A 1 11.22 23.41 19.13
N ILE A 2 11.85 24.57 18.82
CA ILE A 2 11.19 25.66 18.04
C ILE A 2 11.25 25.42 16.51
N PHE A 3 12.23 24.65 16.01
CA PHE A 3 12.49 24.52 14.57
C PHE A 3 11.77 23.37 13.84
N SER A 4 11.10 22.46 14.55
CA SER A 4 10.60 21.20 13.96
C SER A 4 9.23 21.31 13.27
N LYS A 5 8.76 22.50 12.88
CA LYS A 5 7.40 22.69 12.35
C LYS A 5 7.22 23.77 11.28
N ASN A 6 8.29 24.31 10.72
CA ASN A 6 8.19 25.37 9.71
C ASN A 6 9.14 25.12 8.53
N ASP A 7 8.58 24.72 7.39
CA ASP A 7 9.22 24.77 6.05
C ASP A 7 9.47 26.21 5.57
N LEU A 8 9.40 27.21 6.46
CA LEU A 8 9.31 28.64 6.15
C LEU A 8 10.59 29.43 6.41
N TRP A 9 11.71 28.77 6.77
CA TRP A 9 12.98 29.46 7.08
C TRP A 9 14.07 29.11 6.06
N PRO A 10 13.96 29.53 4.79
CA PRO A 10 15.04 29.34 3.83
C PRO A 10 16.27 30.17 4.18
N GLN A 11 16.14 31.16 5.07
CA GLN A 11 17.25 31.98 5.55
C GLN A 11 17.19 32.08 7.06
N LEU A 12 18.28 31.75 7.73
CA LEU A 12 18.41 31.84 9.17
C LEU A 12 19.62 32.70 9.53
N ASN A 13 19.40 33.73 10.33
CA ASN A 13 20.48 34.60 10.80
C ASN A 13 20.70 34.43 12.31
N LEU A 14 21.86 33.87 12.67
CA LEU A 14 22.33 33.72 14.05
C LEU A 14 23.63 34.51 14.28
N SER A 15 23.97 35.46 13.41
CA SER A 15 25.18 36.28 13.54
C SER A 15 25.15 37.18 14.77
N SER A 16 26.30 37.67 15.20
CA SER A 16 26.44 38.66 16.28
C SER A 16 25.85 38.20 17.62
N ASN A 17 25.95 36.90 17.90
CA ASN A 17 25.51 36.28 19.14
C ASN A 17 26.71 35.88 20.01
N ARG A 18 26.45 35.15 21.10
CA ARG A 18 27.47 34.58 21.99
C ARG A 18 27.54 33.06 21.90
N LEU A 19 27.28 32.50 20.72
CA LEU A 19 27.34 31.05 20.52
C LEU A 19 28.78 30.58 20.59
N THR A 20 29.02 29.56 21.40
CA THR A 20 30.32 28.89 21.54
C THR A 20 30.37 27.54 20.84
N THR A 21 29.20 26.96 20.56
CA THR A 21 28.99 25.75 19.77
C THR A 21 27.58 25.79 19.17
N LEU A 22 27.33 24.98 18.15
CA LEU A 22 26.04 24.83 17.50
C LEU A 22 25.98 23.46 16.83
N SER A 23 24.98 22.67 17.16
CA SER A 23 24.83 21.31 16.64
C SER A 23 24.15 21.32 15.27
N TRP A 24 24.67 20.53 14.32
CA TRP A 24 24.14 20.42 12.96
C TRP A 24 22.72 19.82 12.93
N GLN A 25 22.36 19.00 13.93
CA GLN A 25 21.05 18.36 14.05
C GLN A 25 19.89 19.38 14.12
N LEU A 26 20.15 20.62 14.53
CA LEU A 26 19.16 21.70 14.51
C LEU A 26 18.66 22.04 13.11
N PHE A 27 19.44 21.69 12.08
CA PHE A 27 19.19 22.04 10.68
C PHE A 27 18.73 20.84 9.83
N GLN A 28 18.74 19.62 10.37
CA GLN A 28 18.48 18.40 9.62
C GLN A 28 17.12 18.39 8.90
N THR A 29 16.10 19.02 9.49
CA THR A 29 14.75 19.11 8.91
C THR A 29 14.51 20.42 8.15
N LEU A 30 15.52 21.27 8.00
CA LEU A 30 15.38 22.60 7.40
C LEU A 30 16.04 22.63 6.01
N SER A 31 15.29 23.08 5.00
CA SER A 31 15.83 23.37 3.67
C SER A 31 16.47 24.78 3.62
N LEU A 32 17.60 24.95 4.31
CA LEU A 32 18.29 26.25 4.40
C LEU A 32 18.99 26.62 3.09
N ARG A 33 18.68 27.82 2.56
CA ARG A 33 19.45 28.47 1.48
C ARG A 33 20.58 29.34 2.00
N GLU A 34 20.39 29.96 3.18
CA GLU A 34 21.39 30.83 3.79
C GLU A 34 21.38 30.68 5.31
N LEU A 35 22.55 30.46 5.90
CA LEU A 35 22.75 30.43 7.35
C LEU A 35 23.88 31.39 7.73
N ARG A 36 23.56 32.48 8.43
CA ARG A 36 24.56 33.46 8.88
C ARG A 36 25.03 33.17 10.30
N LEU A 37 26.33 32.97 10.47
CA LEU A 37 26.97 32.60 11.75
C LEU A 37 28.11 33.55 12.18
N GLU A 38 28.44 34.56 11.37
CA GLU A 38 29.53 35.50 11.66
C GLU A 38 29.39 36.19 13.03
N GLN A 39 30.51 36.66 13.57
CA GLN A 39 30.55 37.40 14.84
C GLN A 39 30.02 36.60 16.04
N ASN A 40 30.23 35.28 16.04
CA ASN A 40 30.07 34.41 17.21
C ASN A 40 31.44 34.02 17.79
N PHE A 41 31.44 33.32 18.92
CA PHE A 41 32.65 32.98 19.68
C PHE A 41 32.85 31.46 19.74
N PHE A 42 32.81 30.80 18.57
CA PHE A 42 32.89 29.34 18.49
C PHE A 42 34.23 28.82 19.02
N ASN A 43 34.20 27.75 19.82
CA ASN A 43 35.40 27.07 20.26
C ASN A 43 35.89 26.10 19.19
N CYS A 44 37.20 26.05 18.91
CA CYS A 44 37.74 25.07 17.95
C CYS A 44 37.58 23.65 18.52
N SER A 45 36.60 22.89 18.02
CA SER A 45 36.31 21.50 18.41
C SER A 45 35.62 20.73 17.28
N CYS A 46 35.46 19.41 17.44
CA CYS A 46 34.69 18.60 16.49
C CYS A 46 33.22 19.04 16.37
N ASP A 47 32.66 19.70 17.39
CA ASP A 47 31.24 20.12 17.41
C ASP A 47 30.91 21.17 16.34
N ILE A 48 31.94 21.86 15.82
CA ILE A 48 31.79 22.86 14.77
C ILE A 48 32.43 22.42 13.44
N ARG A 49 32.94 21.17 13.36
CA ARG A 49 33.58 20.64 12.15
C ARG A 49 32.61 20.62 10.96
N TRP A 50 31.33 20.40 11.21
CA TRP A 50 30.29 20.47 10.18
C TRP A 50 30.24 21.85 9.50
N MET A 51 30.51 22.94 10.23
CA MET A 51 30.54 24.30 9.65
C MET A 51 31.68 24.43 8.64
N GLN A 52 32.85 23.86 8.96
CA GLN A 52 33.99 23.84 8.07
C GLN A 52 33.70 23.02 6.81
N LEU A 53 33.07 21.85 6.95
CA LEU A 53 32.63 21.03 5.81
C LEU A 53 31.63 21.79 4.92
N TRP A 54 30.67 22.49 5.51
CA TRP A 54 29.71 23.32 4.78
C TRP A 54 30.38 24.51 4.08
N GLN A 55 31.42 25.10 4.68
CA GLN A 55 32.25 26.11 4.00
C GLN A 55 32.99 25.53 2.80
N GLU A 56 33.54 24.32 2.92
CA GLU A 56 34.25 23.64 1.82
C GLU A 56 33.29 23.26 0.68
N GLN A 57 32.08 22.82 1.01
CA GLN A 57 31.06 22.38 0.05
C GLN A 57 30.23 23.54 -0.53
N GLY A 58 30.24 24.72 0.10
CA GLY A 58 29.39 25.86 -0.29
C GLY A 58 27.94 25.77 0.19
N GLU A 59 27.66 24.90 1.15
CA GLU A 59 26.33 24.70 1.72
C GLU A 59 25.84 25.95 2.48
N ALA A 60 24.55 26.26 2.33
CA ALA A 60 23.87 27.41 2.94
C ALA A 60 24.66 28.75 2.90
N ARG A 61 25.49 28.93 1.87
CA ARG A 61 26.37 30.10 1.66
C ARG A 61 27.40 30.36 2.78
N LEU A 62 27.77 29.35 3.57
CA LEU A 62 28.79 29.51 4.61
C LEU A 62 30.17 29.86 4.04
N ASN A 63 30.49 29.41 2.83
CA ASN A 63 31.73 29.71 2.11
C ASN A 63 31.95 31.22 1.85
N SER A 64 30.87 32.01 1.85
CA SER A 64 30.92 33.47 1.67
C SER A 64 31.20 34.24 2.97
N GLN A 65 31.21 33.55 4.11
CA GLN A 65 31.38 34.15 5.44
C GLN A 65 32.80 33.96 5.97
N SER A 66 33.28 34.97 6.70
CA SER A 66 34.57 34.93 7.41
C SER A 66 34.37 34.36 8.82
N LEU A 67 34.31 33.03 8.91
CA LEU A 67 34.11 32.31 10.17
C LEU A 67 35.45 31.97 10.85
N TYR A 68 35.48 32.13 12.18
CA TYR A 68 36.63 31.86 13.04
C TYR A 68 36.21 31.01 14.24
N CYS A 69 37.15 30.24 14.76
CA CYS A 69 37.04 29.60 16.06
C CYS A 69 38.17 30.05 17.00
N ILE A 70 37.96 29.86 18.29
CA ILE A 70 38.88 30.23 19.37
C ILE A 70 39.48 28.93 19.92
N ASN A 71 40.81 28.83 19.87
CA ASN A 71 41.56 27.72 20.47
C ASN A 71 41.56 27.82 22.00
N ALA A 72 41.97 26.74 22.67
CA ALA A 72 42.08 26.71 24.13
C ALA A 72 43.05 27.77 24.71
N ASP A 73 44.03 28.22 23.92
CA ASP A 73 44.97 29.30 24.27
C ASP A 73 44.40 30.71 24.01
N GLY A 74 43.16 30.82 23.53
CA GLY A 74 42.50 32.08 23.19
C GLY A 74 42.82 32.63 21.80
N SER A 75 43.69 31.98 21.03
CA SER A 75 44.01 32.40 19.67
C SER A 75 42.83 32.17 18.72
N GLN A 76 42.62 33.09 17.78
CA GLN A 76 41.60 32.94 16.74
C GLN A 76 42.20 32.23 15.51
N LEU A 77 41.47 31.25 15.02
CA LEU A 77 41.81 30.46 13.84
C LEU A 77 40.67 30.54 12.82
N PRO A 78 40.92 30.85 11.55
CA PRO A 78 39.92 30.71 10.51
C PRO A 78 39.43 29.26 10.44
N LEU A 79 38.11 29.04 10.34
CA LEU A 79 37.53 27.68 10.42
C LEU A 79 38.15 26.70 9.40
N PHE A 80 38.41 27.15 8.17
CA PHE A 80 39.03 26.33 7.12
C PHE A 80 40.46 25.83 7.45
N ARG A 81 41.10 26.35 8.50
CA ARG A 81 42.41 25.90 9.01
C ARG A 81 42.33 25.03 10.26
N MET A 82 41.13 24.73 10.76
CA MET A 82 40.97 23.84 11.91
C MET A 82 41.52 22.45 11.59
N ASN A 83 42.19 21.81 12.55
CA ASN A 83 42.75 20.48 12.34
C ASN A 83 41.63 19.43 12.22
N ILE A 84 41.61 18.76 11.08
CA ILE A 84 40.56 17.83 10.66
C ILE A 84 40.84 16.40 11.14
N SER A 85 42.10 16.08 11.43
CA SER A 85 42.60 14.70 11.59
C SER A 85 42.04 13.92 12.80
N GLN A 86 41.10 14.51 13.55
CA GLN A 86 40.47 13.92 14.74
C GLN A 86 38.93 13.94 14.66
N CYS A 87 38.35 14.50 13.59
CA CYS A 87 36.92 14.74 13.45
C CYS A 87 36.44 14.26 12.07
N ASP A 88 36.08 12.99 12.00
CA ASP A 88 35.64 12.31 10.79
C ASP A 88 34.13 12.08 10.81
N LEU A 89 33.52 12.15 9.62
CA LEU A 89 32.12 11.78 9.43
C LEU A 89 31.92 10.30 9.77
N PRO A 90 30.71 9.89 10.20
CA PRO A 90 30.41 8.49 10.41
C PRO A 90 30.50 7.68 9.11
N GLU A 91 31.15 6.53 9.15
CA GLU A 91 31.16 5.54 8.08
C GLU A 91 30.30 4.34 8.50
N ILE A 92 29.43 3.86 7.61
CA ILE A 92 28.51 2.75 7.88
C ILE A 92 28.83 1.56 6.98
N SER A 93 28.76 0.38 7.57
CA SER A 93 28.69 -0.88 6.84
C SER A 93 27.54 -1.74 7.36
N VAL A 94 26.82 -2.38 6.45
CA VAL A 94 25.73 -3.32 6.75
C VAL A 94 26.13 -4.72 6.30
N SER A 95 25.72 -5.73 7.06
CA SER A 95 26.01 -7.14 6.72
C SER A 95 25.42 -7.59 5.38
N HIS A 96 24.34 -6.95 4.92
CA HIS A 96 23.65 -7.26 3.67
C HIS A 96 23.19 -5.97 3.00
N VAL A 97 23.30 -5.88 1.68
CA VAL A 97 22.69 -4.80 0.88
C VAL A 97 21.27 -5.19 0.42
N ASN A 98 21.08 -6.48 0.12
CA ASN A 98 19.79 -7.09 -0.16
C ASN A 98 19.63 -8.30 0.76
N LEU A 99 18.55 -8.35 1.53
CA LEU A 99 18.22 -9.47 2.39
C LEU A 99 17.02 -10.22 1.82
N THR A 100 17.18 -11.51 1.56
CA THR A 100 16.08 -12.39 1.15
C THR A 100 15.71 -13.33 2.29
N VAL A 101 14.44 -13.35 2.69
CA VAL A 101 13.92 -14.14 3.80
C VAL A 101 12.68 -14.90 3.32
N ARG A 102 12.40 -16.09 3.85
CA ARG A 102 11.13 -16.78 3.58
C ARG A 102 10.07 -16.35 4.60
N GLU A 103 8.82 -16.32 4.16
CA GLU A 103 7.70 -16.07 5.07
C GLU A 103 7.70 -17.06 6.24
N GLY A 104 7.53 -16.53 7.46
CA GLY A 104 7.57 -17.26 8.73
C GLY A 104 8.96 -17.36 9.36
N ASP A 105 10.04 -17.10 8.61
CA ASP A 105 11.40 -17.18 9.13
C ASP A 105 11.80 -15.92 9.90
N ASN A 106 12.86 -16.06 10.70
CA ASN A 106 13.53 -14.95 11.37
C ASN A 106 14.82 -14.60 10.63
N ALA A 107 15.24 -13.34 10.68
CA ALA A 107 16.50 -12.89 10.11
C ALA A 107 17.20 -11.86 11.00
N VAL A 108 18.52 -11.79 10.91
CA VAL A 108 19.34 -10.83 11.66
C VAL A 108 20.22 -10.05 10.70
N ILE A 109 20.25 -8.73 10.86
CA ILE A 109 21.08 -7.82 10.08
C ILE A 109 21.91 -7.00 11.05
N THR A 110 23.22 -7.02 10.85
CA THR A 110 24.15 -6.18 11.61
C THR A 110 24.44 -4.90 10.83
N CYS A 111 24.43 -3.78 11.53
CA CYS A 111 24.97 -2.51 11.08
C CYS A 111 26.12 -2.08 11.98
N ASN A 112 27.23 -1.67 11.37
CA ASN A 112 28.41 -1.16 12.04
C ASN A 112 28.63 0.29 11.63
N GLY A 113 28.63 1.19 12.61
CA GLY A 113 29.05 2.58 12.45
C GLY A 113 30.43 2.81 13.04
N SER A 114 31.30 3.50 12.31
CA SER A 114 32.63 3.91 12.77
C SER A 114 32.83 5.39 12.50
N GLY A 115 33.76 6.03 13.21
CA GLY A 115 34.01 7.47 13.04
C GLY A 115 34.67 8.07 14.27
N SER A 116 35.07 9.33 14.15
CA SER A 116 35.66 10.10 15.25
C SER A 116 34.97 11.45 15.37
N PRO A 117 34.24 11.74 16.46
CA PRO A 117 33.94 10.86 17.59
C PRO A 117 33.11 9.63 17.19
N LEU A 118 33.14 8.60 18.05
CA LEU A 118 32.38 7.36 17.87
C LEU A 118 30.89 7.69 17.66
N PRO A 119 30.26 7.25 16.55
CA PRO A 119 28.88 7.58 16.27
C PRO A 119 27.89 6.76 17.11
N ASP A 120 26.73 7.36 17.34
CA ASP A 120 25.53 6.63 17.75
C ASP A 120 24.90 5.96 16.53
N VAL A 121 24.45 4.71 16.67
CA VAL A 121 23.99 3.89 15.54
C VAL A 121 22.63 3.32 15.85
N ASP A 122 21.67 3.51 14.94
CA ASP A 122 20.30 3.05 15.11
C ASP A 122 19.68 2.58 13.78
N TRP A 123 18.61 1.80 13.88
CA TRP A 123 17.82 1.34 12.76
C TRP A 123 16.53 2.14 12.64
N ILE A 124 16.35 2.80 11.50
CA ILE A 124 15.09 3.38 11.08
C ILE A 124 14.34 2.34 10.24
N VAL A 125 13.23 1.86 10.81
CA VAL A 125 12.36 0.89 10.18
C VAL A 125 10.94 1.45 10.12
N THR A 126 10.40 1.62 8.92
CA THR A 126 9.04 2.12 8.71
C THR A 126 8.12 0.98 8.32
N GLY A 127 7.00 0.82 9.04
CA GLY A 127 5.93 -0.11 8.66
C GLY A 127 6.06 -1.54 9.19
N LEU A 128 7.23 -1.96 9.68
CA LEU A 128 7.39 -3.28 10.30
C LEU A 128 6.99 -3.27 11.78
N GLN A 129 6.17 -4.23 12.17
CA GLN A 129 5.65 -4.34 13.54
C GLN A 129 6.41 -5.36 14.40
N SER A 130 7.04 -6.37 13.78
CA SER A 130 7.68 -7.50 14.47
C SER A 130 9.21 -7.44 14.40
N ILE A 131 9.78 -6.36 14.94
CA ILE A 131 11.23 -6.15 14.97
C ILE A 131 11.76 -6.07 16.40
N ASN A 132 12.98 -6.57 16.60
CA ASN A 132 13.73 -6.40 17.84
C ASN A 132 15.13 -5.86 17.51
N THR A 133 15.52 -4.77 18.14
CA THR A 133 16.89 -4.24 18.04
C THR A 133 17.70 -4.64 19.27
N HIS A 134 18.93 -5.08 19.04
CA HIS A 134 19.88 -5.40 20.11
C HIS A 134 21.23 -4.76 19.82
N GLN A 135 21.63 -3.84 20.68
CA GLN A 135 22.90 -3.15 20.60
C GLN A 135 24.02 -4.04 21.16
N THR A 136 25.10 -4.19 20.42
CA THR A 136 26.29 -4.91 20.87
C THR A 136 27.46 -3.94 20.93
N ASN A 137 27.75 -3.44 22.13
CA ASN A 137 28.92 -2.61 22.37
C ASN A 137 30.18 -3.48 22.36
N LEU A 138 30.89 -3.48 21.24
CA LEU A 138 32.25 -4.00 21.18
C LEU A 138 33.20 -2.95 21.76
N ASN A 139 33.34 -2.96 23.09
CA ASN A 139 34.13 -2.00 23.88
C ASN A 139 35.63 -1.88 23.48
N TRP A 140 36.11 -2.69 22.53
CA TRP A 140 37.51 -2.73 22.08
C TRP A 140 37.75 -2.22 20.65
N THR A 141 36.72 -1.80 19.93
CA THR A 141 36.83 -1.24 18.58
C THR A 141 36.21 0.17 18.56
N ASN A 142 36.79 1.13 17.83
CA ASN A 142 36.15 2.43 17.54
C ASN A 142 34.95 2.28 16.57
N VAL A 143 34.13 1.26 16.82
CA VAL A 143 33.04 0.78 15.98
C VAL A 143 31.89 0.42 16.91
N HIS A 144 30.72 0.97 16.61
CA HIS A 144 29.48 0.69 17.29
C HIS A 144 28.62 -0.21 16.39
N ALA A 145 28.23 -1.38 16.90
CA ALA A 145 27.46 -2.37 16.14
C ALA A 145 26.07 -2.57 16.75
N ILE A 146 25.04 -2.55 15.90
CA ILE A 146 23.65 -2.81 16.29
C ILE A 146 23.02 -3.85 15.36
N ASN A 147 22.43 -4.87 15.97
CA ASN A 147 21.71 -5.93 15.27
C ASN A 147 20.22 -5.63 15.23
N LEU A 148 19.63 -5.71 14.04
CA LEU A 148 18.19 -5.73 13.83
C LEU A 148 17.76 -7.17 13.60
N THR A 149 16.85 -7.66 14.44
CA THR A 149 16.24 -8.98 14.30
C THR A 149 14.81 -8.83 13.78
N LEU A 150 14.54 -9.41 12.63
CA LEU A 150 13.20 -9.58 12.07
C LEU A 150 12.64 -10.90 12.60
N VAL A 151 11.43 -10.87 13.16
CA VAL A 151 10.80 -12.06 13.75
C VAL A 151 9.51 -12.38 13.00
N ASN A 152 9.36 -13.64 12.58
CA ASN A 152 8.18 -14.16 11.90
C ASN A 152 7.76 -13.27 10.72
N VAL A 153 8.68 -13.13 9.75
CA VAL A 153 8.52 -12.23 8.60
C VAL A 153 7.29 -12.62 7.77
N THR A 154 6.48 -11.65 7.37
CA THR A 154 5.25 -11.87 6.61
C THR A 154 5.39 -11.45 5.15
N SER A 155 4.49 -11.91 4.27
CA SER A 155 4.45 -11.45 2.88
C SER A 155 4.22 -9.94 2.75
N GLU A 156 3.61 -9.28 3.74
CA GLU A 156 3.35 -7.83 3.74
C GLU A 156 4.64 -7.01 3.97
N ASP A 157 5.69 -7.63 4.50
CA ASP A 157 6.98 -7.00 4.75
C ASP A 157 7.84 -6.90 3.46
N ASN A 158 7.40 -7.53 2.37
CA ASN A 158 8.13 -7.54 1.11
C ASN A 158 8.28 -6.14 0.51
N GLY A 159 9.48 -5.83 0.01
CA GLY A 159 9.77 -4.54 -0.63
C GLY A 159 10.09 -3.40 0.35
N PHE A 160 10.02 -3.64 1.67
CA PHE A 160 10.46 -2.65 2.64
C PHE A 160 11.98 -2.43 2.61
N THR A 161 12.37 -1.22 2.98
CA THR A 161 13.77 -0.80 3.09
C THR A 161 14.11 -0.55 4.55
N LEU A 162 15.13 -1.22 5.05
CA LEU A 162 15.64 -1.08 6.41
C LEU A 162 16.83 -0.12 6.36
N THR A 163 16.75 1.02 7.04
CA THR A 163 17.80 2.02 6.97
C THR A 163 18.55 2.06 8.30
N CYS A 164 19.84 1.78 8.27
CA CYS A 164 20.72 2.06 9.40
C CYS A 164 21.24 3.50 9.29
N ILE A 165 21.27 4.21 10.42
CA ILE A 165 21.85 5.54 10.55
C ILE A 165 23.01 5.50 11.55
N ALA A 166 24.02 6.32 11.30
CA ALA A 166 25.10 6.57 12.23
C ALA A 166 25.34 8.08 12.32
N GLU A 167 25.36 8.60 13.54
CA GLU A 167 25.41 10.03 13.81
C GLU A 167 26.53 10.36 14.80
N ASN A 168 27.30 11.39 14.50
CA ASN A 168 28.19 12.02 15.48
C ASN A 168 28.07 13.55 15.41
N VAL A 169 28.91 14.24 16.17
CA VAL A 169 28.90 15.72 16.22
C VAL A 169 29.33 16.38 14.90
N VAL A 170 29.95 15.62 13.99
CA VAL A 170 30.42 16.10 12.68
C VAL A 170 29.35 15.96 11.61
N GLY A 171 28.52 14.91 11.68
CA GLY A 171 27.45 14.68 10.72
C GLY A 171 26.74 13.33 10.89
N MET A 172 26.06 12.91 9.83
CA MET A 172 25.32 11.66 9.72
C MET A 172 25.69 10.94 8.44
N SER A 173 25.72 9.62 8.48
CA SER A 173 25.60 8.76 7.29
C SER A 173 24.44 7.77 7.45
N ASN A 174 24.05 7.15 6.34
CA ASN A 174 23.04 6.11 6.33
C ASN A 174 23.42 4.99 5.34
N ALA A 175 22.88 3.80 5.57
CA ALA A 175 22.92 2.69 4.62
C ALA A 175 21.57 1.96 4.64
N SER A 176 21.11 1.57 3.46
CA SER A 176 19.81 0.92 3.28
C SER A 176 19.98 -0.55 2.89
N VAL A 177 19.09 -1.39 3.41
CA VAL A 177 18.98 -2.82 3.09
C VAL A 177 17.61 -3.08 2.49
N ALA A 178 17.56 -3.60 1.26
CA ALA A 178 16.30 -3.98 0.63
C ALA A 178 15.86 -5.37 1.13
N LEU A 179 14.63 -5.47 1.65
CA LEU A 179 14.04 -6.73 2.11
C LEU A 179 13.20 -7.37 0.99
N THR A 180 13.50 -8.61 0.65
CA THR A 180 12.70 -9.44 -0.24
C THR A 180 12.17 -10.65 0.53
N VAL A 181 10.86 -10.81 0.59
CA VAL A 181 10.22 -11.94 1.27
C VAL A 181 9.68 -12.93 0.25
N TYR A 182 10.15 -14.16 0.30
CA TYR A 182 9.67 -15.26 -0.53
C TYR A 182 8.53 -16.02 0.15
N TYR A 183 7.44 -16.22 -0.57
CA TYR A 183 6.24 -16.90 -0.09
C TYR A 183 5.55 -17.68 -1.24
N PRO A 184 4.85 -18.77 -0.93
CA PRO A 184 4.14 -19.57 -1.93
C PRO A 184 2.97 -18.78 -2.55
N PRO A 185 2.46 -19.21 -3.73
CA PRO A 185 1.39 -18.49 -4.40
C PRO A 185 0.09 -18.57 -3.59
N ARG A 186 -0.76 -17.55 -3.71
CA ARG A 186 -2.11 -17.49 -3.13
C ARG A 186 -3.05 -16.88 -4.18
N VAL A 187 -4.17 -17.55 -4.45
CA VAL A 187 -5.26 -16.97 -5.24
C VAL A 187 -6.06 -16.08 -4.29
N VAL A 188 -5.98 -14.77 -4.51
CA VAL A 188 -6.64 -13.76 -3.65
C VAL A 188 -8.09 -13.59 -4.04
N SER A 189 -8.36 -13.56 -5.35
CA SER A 189 -9.71 -13.49 -5.89
C SER A 189 -9.81 -14.30 -7.19
N LEU A 190 -10.97 -14.91 -7.39
CA LEU A 190 -11.39 -15.61 -8.59
C LEU A 190 -12.91 -15.44 -8.69
N GLU A 191 -13.36 -14.51 -9.51
CA GLU A 191 -14.75 -14.02 -9.49
C GLU A 191 -15.35 -13.93 -10.90
N GLU A 192 -16.67 -14.17 -10.98
CA GLU A 192 -17.48 -13.83 -12.16
C GLU A 192 -18.12 -12.44 -11.95
N PRO A 193 -18.19 -11.57 -12.96
CA PRO A 193 -18.84 -10.27 -12.84
C PRO A 193 -20.35 -10.45 -12.66
N GLU A 194 -20.91 -9.82 -11.62
CA GLU A 194 -22.33 -9.96 -11.25
C GLU A 194 -23.31 -9.53 -12.35
N LEU A 195 -22.92 -8.62 -13.26
CA LEU A 195 -23.78 -8.12 -14.34
C LEU A 195 -22.96 -7.32 -15.36
N ARG A 196 -22.67 -7.86 -16.57
CA ARG A 196 -22.43 -7.10 -17.83
C ARG A 196 -22.13 -8.01 -19.04
N LEU A 197 -22.24 -7.42 -20.23
CA LEU A 197 -22.12 -8.02 -21.57
C LEU A 197 -20.74 -8.62 -21.93
N GLU A 198 -19.78 -8.59 -21.01
CA GLU A 198 -18.41 -9.10 -21.17
C GLU A 198 -18.22 -10.28 -20.22
N HIS A 199 -17.99 -11.45 -20.80
CA HIS A 199 -17.82 -12.68 -20.05
C HIS A 199 -16.34 -12.78 -19.67
N CYS A 200 -16.04 -12.42 -18.44
CA CYS A 200 -14.68 -12.38 -17.89
C CYS A 200 -14.67 -13.17 -16.60
N ILE A 201 -13.67 -14.01 -16.36
CA ILE A 201 -13.38 -14.52 -15.01
C ILE A 201 -12.15 -13.77 -14.53
N GLU A 202 -12.37 -12.82 -13.62
CA GLU A 202 -11.30 -12.00 -13.06
C GLU A 202 -10.49 -12.83 -12.06
N PHE A 203 -9.18 -12.64 -12.07
CA PHE A 203 -8.28 -13.30 -11.13
C PHE A 203 -7.26 -12.32 -10.56
N VAL A 204 -6.96 -12.52 -9.27
CA VAL A 204 -5.85 -11.86 -8.58
C VAL A 204 -5.04 -12.94 -7.89
N VAL A 205 -3.77 -13.07 -8.25
CA VAL A 205 -2.83 -14.02 -7.64
C VAL A 205 -1.65 -13.26 -7.07
N ARG A 206 -1.25 -13.62 -5.84
CA ARG A 206 -0.02 -13.13 -5.23
C ARG A 206 1.00 -14.26 -5.07
N GLY A 207 2.28 -13.96 -5.19
CA GLY A 207 3.36 -14.91 -4.93
C GLY A 207 4.72 -14.31 -5.22
N ASN A 208 5.71 -14.63 -4.38
CA ASN A 208 7.10 -14.20 -4.60
C ASN A 208 8.07 -15.39 -4.40
N PRO A 209 8.84 -15.82 -5.41
CA PRO A 209 8.92 -15.29 -6.78
C PRO A 209 7.59 -15.32 -7.54
N PRO A 210 7.42 -14.44 -8.55
CA PRO A 210 6.22 -14.37 -9.39
C PRO A 210 5.77 -15.76 -9.88
N PRO A 211 4.52 -16.16 -9.64
CA PRO A 211 4.05 -17.50 -10.01
C PRO A 211 3.72 -17.61 -11.50
N THR A 212 3.96 -18.79 -12.07
CA THR A 212 3.43 -19.16 -13.39
C THR A 212 1.97 -19.59 -13.25
N LEU A 213 1.11 -19.10 -14.14
CA LEU A 213 -0.33 -19.35 -14.12
C LEU A 213 -0.77 -20.31 -15.23
N HIS A 214 -1.63 -21.27 -14.88
CA HIS A 214 -2.23 -22.23 -15.81
C HIS A 214 -3.71 -22.41 -15.51
N TRP A 215 -4.49 -22.61 -16.57
CA TRP A 215 -5.94 -22.83 -16.45
C TRP A 215 -6.31 -24.27 -16.81
N LEU A 216 -7.28 -24.82 -16.08
CA LEU A 216 -7.98 -26.04 -16.45
C LEU A 216 -9.45 -25.73 -16.72
N HIS A 217 -10.05 -26.42 -17.68
CA HIS A 217 -11.50 -26.49 -17.89
C HIS A 217 -11.95 -27.93 -17.69
N ASN A 218 -12.86 -28.16 -16.74
CA ASN A 218 -13.34 -29.47 -16.35
C ASN A 218 -12.20 -30.47 -16.06
N GLY A 219 -11.14 -29.99 -15.41
CA GLY A 219 -9.97 -30.78 -15.02
C GLY A 219 -8.94 -31.04 -16.13
N GLN A 220 -9.17 -30.57 -17.36
CA GLN A 220 -8.21 -30.70 -18.46
C GLN A 220 -7.51 -29.35 -18.75
N PRO A 221 -6.25 -29.35 -19.20
CA PRO A 221 -5.55 -28.11 -19.56
C PRO A 221 -6.34 -27.29 -20.57
N LEU A 222 -6.68 -26.06 -20.21
CA LEU A 222 -7.38 -25.12 -21.06
C LEU A 222 -6.42 -24.63 -22.15
N ARG A 223 -6.87 -24.70 -23.41
CA ARG A 223 -6.14 -24.19 -24.56
C ARG A 223 -6.77 -22.90 -25.02
N GLU A 224 -5.97 -21.85 -25.12
CA GLU A 224 -6.43 -20.58 -25.65
C GLU A 224 -6.88 -20.70 -27.11
N SER A 225 -7.88 -19.90 -27.48
CA SER A 225 -8.57 -19.92 -28.76
C SER A 225 -9.16 -18.53 -29.06
N LYS A 226 -9.86 -18.40 -30.20
CA LYS A 226 -10.59 -17.15 -30.52
C LYS A 226 -11.75 -16.86 -29.56
N ILE A 227 -12.22 -17.87 -28.83
CA ILE A 227 -13.34 -17.77 -27.89
C ILE A 227 -12.82 -17.52 -26.49
N ILE A 228 -11.78 -18.25 -26.06
CA ILE A 228 -11.24 -18.18 -24.70
C ILE A 228 -9.76 -17.81 -24.75
N HIS A 229 -9.35 -16.74 -24.10
CA HIS A 229 -7.95 -16.34 -23.98
C HIS A 229 -7.70 -15.63 -22.66
N VAL A 230 -6.45 -15.61 -22.20
CA VAL A 230 -6.07 -14.92 -20.96
C VAL A 230 -5.54 -13.55 -21.30
N GLU A 231 -6.06 -12.52 -20.64
CA GLU A 231 -5.53 -11.17 -20.68
C GLU A 231 -4.97 -10.81 -19.31
N TYR A 232 -3.70 -10.39 -19.27
CA TYR A 232 -3.07 -9.90 -18.05
C TYR A 232 -3.12 -8.38 -18.01
N TYR A 233 -3.62 -7.83 -16.91
CA TYR A 233 -3.56 -6.41 -16.61
C TYR A 233 -2.24 -6.06 -15.91
N GLN A 234 -1.75 -6.99 -15.07
CA GLN A 234 -0.48 -6.86 -14.38
C GLN A 234 0.16 -8.24 -14.21
N GLU A 235 1.49 -8.32 -14.33
CA GLU A 235 2.28 -9.53 -14.09
C GLU A 235 3.44 -9.22 -13.14
N GLY A 236 3.68 -10.12 -12.18
CA GLY A 236 4.73 -9.96 -11.18
C GLY A 236 4.37 -10.62 -9.86
N GLU A 237 4.79 -10.01 -8.75
CA GLU A 237 4.41 -10.44 -7.40
C GLU A 237 2.89 -10.50 -7.23
N VAL A 238 2.19 -9.49 -7.76
CA VAL A 238 0.73 -9.48 -7.91
C VAL A 238 0.42 -9.58 -9.39
N SER A 239 -0.17 -10.70 -9.79
CA SER A 239 -0.61 -10.94 -11.16
C SER A 239 -2.14 -10.85 -11.22
N GLU A 240 -2.63 -9.96 -12.06
CA GLU A 240 -4.05 -9.62 -12.19
C GLU A 240 -4.45 -9.70 -13.65
N GLY A 241 -5.65 -10.18 -13.91
CA GLY A 241 -6.13 -10.31 -15.27
C GLY A 241 -7.51 -10.95 -15.36
N CYS A 242 -7.83 -11.34 -16.58
CA CYS A 242 -9.10 -11.92 -16.93
C CYS A 242 -8.92 -13.15 -17.83
N LEU A 243 -9.62 -14.24 -17.52
CA LEU A 243 -9.93 -15.26 -18.51
C LEU A 243 -11.15 -14.79 -19.32
N LEU A 244 -10.89 -14.27 -20.51
CA LEU A 244 -11.88 -13.65 -21.38
C LEU A 244 -12.61 -14.67 -22.23
N PHE A 245 -13.92 -14.46 -22.37
CA PHE A 245 -14.79 -15.26 -23.21
C PHE A 245 -15.50 -14.37 -24.25
N ASN A 246 -15.13 -14.54 -25.51
CA ASN A 246 -15.75 -13.84 -26.64
C ASN A 246 -16.96 -14.63 -27.17
N LYS A 247 -18.16 -14.16 -26.84
CA LYS A 247 -19.45 -14.78 -27.22
C LYS A 247 -19.52 -16.28 -26.87
N PRO A 248 -19.34 -16.64 -25.57
CA PRO A 248 -19.43 -18.02 -25.13
C PRO A 248 -20.82 -18.62 -25.36
N THR A 249 -20.86 -19.94 -25.46
CA THR A 249 -22.08 -20.75 -25.57
C THR A 249 -22.20 -21.68 -24.36
N HIS A 250 -23.30 -22.44 -24.28
CA HIS A 250 -23.48 -23.45 -23.22
C HIS A 250 -22.35 -24.50 -23.17
N TYR A 251 -21.66 -24.76 -24.29
CA TYR A 251 -20.49 -25.63 -24.33
C TYR A 251 -19.28 -25.10 -23.54
N ASN A 252 -19.26 -23.80 -23.27
CA ASN A 252 -18.23 -23.18 -22.44
C ASN A 252 -18.56 -23.31 -20.95
N ASN A 253 -19.77 -23.74 -20.58
CA ASN A 253 -20.10 -23.91 -19.16
C ASN A 253 -19.20 -24.99 -18.52
N GLY A 254 -18.97 -24.85 -17.22
CA GLY A 254 -18.25 -25.86 -16.44
C GLY A 254 -17.28 -25.26 -15.44
N ASN A 255 -16.41 -26.11 -14.90
CA ASN A 255 -15.49 -25.71 -13.85
C ASN A 255 -14.19 -25.18 -14.45
N TYR A 256 -13.83 -23.95 -14.10
CA TYR A 256 -12.57 -23.32 -14.46
C TYR A 256 -11.66 -23.28 -13.24
N THR A 257 -10.50 -23.92 -13.32
CA THR A 257 -9.52 -23.96 -12.23
C THR A 257 -8.30 -23.17 -12.63
N LEU A 258 -7.98 -22.13 -11.87
CA LEU A 258 -6.70 -21.42 -11.95
C LEU A 258 -5.68 -22.14 -11.08
N ILE A 259 -4.49 -22.40 -11.61
CA ILE A 259 -3.35 -23.00 -10.92
C ILE A 259 -2.19 -22.02 -10.98
N ALA A 260 -1.73 -21.59 -9.81
CA ALA A 260 -0.56 -20.74 -9.64
C ALA A 260 0.58 -21.52 -9.02
N LYS A 261 1.78 -21.47 -9.63
CA LYS A 261 2.94 -22.23 -9.17
C LYS A 261 4.20 -21.37 -9.11
N ASN A 262 4.94 -21.46 -8.01
CA ASN A 262 6.30 -20.94 -7.90
C ASN A 262 7.21 -21.99 -7.21
N PRO A 263 8.51 -21.72 -7.01
CA PRO A 263 9.42 -22.68 -6.36
C PRO A 263 9.06 -23.06 -4.92
N LEU A 264 8.24 -22.26 -4.23
CA LEU A 264 7.84 -22.50 -2.83
C LEU A 264 6.53 -23.29 -2.72
N GLY A 265 5.73 -23.37 -3.77
CA GLY A 265 4.50 -24.16 -3.75
C GLY A 265 3.56 -23.90 -4.91
N THR A 266 2.34 -24.41 -4.74
CA THR A 266 1.26 -24.31 -5.71
C THR A 266 -0.02 -23.94 -4.99
N ALA A 267 -0.80 -23.01 -5.55
CA ALA A 267 -2.17 -22.73 -5.15
C ALA A 267 -3.11 -22.96 -6.33
N ASN A 268 -4.35 -23.33 -6.02
CA ASN A 268 -5.40 -23.42 -7.02
C ASN A 268 -6.74 -22.98 -6.45
N GLN A 269 -7.61 -22.50 -7.32
CA GLN A 269 -8.99 -22.18 -6.99
C GLN A 269 -9.86 -22.49 -8.20
N THR A 270 -11.08 -22.96 -7.94
CA THR A 270 -12.04 -23.34 -8.98
C THR A 270 -13.30 -22.51 -8.87
N ILE A 271 -13.80 -22.03 -10.01
CA ILE A 271 -15.09 -21.36 -10.15
C ILE A 271 -15.93 -22.06 -11.22
N ASN A 272 -17.25 -22.03 -11.07
CA ASN A 272 -18.16 -22.55 -12.08
C ASN A 272 -18.49 -21.42 -13.06
N GLY A 273 -18.04 -21.55 -14.30
CA GLY A 273 -18.36 -20.66 -15.41
C GLY A 273 -19.76 -20.95 -15.96
N HIS A 274 -20.72 -20.03 -15.81
CA HIS A 274 -22.07 -20.20 -16.37
C HIS A 274 -22.43 -19.10 -17.39
N PHE A 275 -22.38 -19.43 -18.68
CA PHE A 275 -22.53 -18.47 -19.77
C PHE A 275 -23.94 -18.44 -20.38
N LEU A 276 -24.37 -19.53 -21.01
CA LEU A 276 -25.70 -19.67 -21.61
C LEU A 276 -26.34 -20.99 -21.18
N LYS A 277 -27.67 -21.02 -21.08
CA LYS A 277 -28.41 -22.28 -20.90
C LYS A 277 -28.29 -23.14 -22.15
N GLU A 278 -28.26 -24.46 -21.98
CA GLU A 278 -28.33 -25.40 -23.10
C GLU A 278 -29.59 -25.10 -23.95
N PRO A 279 -29.49 -25.13 -25.29
CA PRO A 279 -30.67 -25.08 -26.14
C PRO A 279 -31.57 -26.28 -25.82
N PHE A 280 -32.88 -26.07 -25.90
CA PHE A 280 -33.92 -27.06 -25.60
C PHE A 280 -33.59 -28.45 -26.19
N PRO A 281 -33.95 -29.57 -25.50
CA PRO A 281 -33.66 -30.91 -25.98
C PRO A 281 -34.25 -31.12 -27.38
N GLU A 282 -33.50 -31.80 -28.27
CA GLU A 282 -34.02 -32.22 -29.57
C GLU A 282 -35.31 -32.99 -29.36
N SER A 283 -36.45 -32.39 -29.72
CA SER A 283 -37.71 -33.09 -29.80
C SER A 283 -37.62 -34.07 -30.98
N THR A 284 -37.14 -35.28 -30.73
CA THR A 284 -37.47 -36.43 -31.57
C THR A 284 -38.93 -36.78 -31.30
N ASP A 285 -39.85 -35.95 -31.80
CA ASP A 285 -41.27 -36.28 -31.76
C ASP A 285 -41.66 -36.94 -33.09
N ASN A 286 -42.23 -38.13 -32.93
CA ASN A 286 -42.52 -39.07 -33.99
C ASN A 286 -43.43 -38.44 -35.06
N PHE A 287 -43.09 -38.64 -36.33
CA PHE A 287 -44.01 -38.43 -37.44
C PHE A 287 -45.29 -39.24 -37.22
N VAL A 288 -46.39 -38.58 -36.89
CA VAL A 288 -47.74 -39.13 -37.01
C VAL A 288 -48.26 -38.73 -38.40
N PRO A 289 -48.74 -39.67 -39.25
CA PRO A 289 -49.24 -39.33 -40.56
C PRO A 289 -50.59 -38.61 -40.44
N PHE A 290 -50.75 -37.55 -41.24
CA PHE A 290 -51.96 -36.75 -41.36
C PHE A 290 -53.18 -37.63 -41.71
N VAL A 291 -54.25 -37.51 -40.92
CA VAL A 291 -55.61 -37.95 -41.31
C VAL A 291 -56.37 -36.71 -41.76
N GLU A 292 -56.89 -36.75 -42.99
CA GLU A 292 -57.76 -35.75 -43.59
C GLU A 292 -59.04 -35.57 -42.76
N VAL A 293 -59.40 -34.32 -42.45
CA VAL A 293 -60.69 -33.98 -41.83
C VAL A 293 -61.57 -33.26 -42.85
N SER A 294 -62.73 -33.86 -43.12
CA SER A 294 -63.85 -33.34 -43.93
C SER A 294 -64.49 -32.10 -43.29
N PRO A 295 -65.03 -31.12 -44.05
CA PRO A 295 -65.51 -29.86 -43.49
C PRO A 295 -66.88 -30.00 -42.79
N THR A 296 -66.96 -29.58 -41.52
CA THR A 296 -68.20 -29.43 -40.75
C THR A 296 -68.93 -28.09 -41.06
N PRO A 297 -70.27 -28.04 -40.99
CA PRO A 297 -71.09 -26.85 -41.32
C PRO A 297 -71.07 -25.78 -40.20
N PRO A 298 -71.53 -24.54 -40.47
CA PRO A 298 -71.24 -23.39 -39.61
C PRO A 298 -72.01 -23.42 -38.28
N ILE A 299 -71.31 -23.10 -37.19
CA ILE A 299 -71.87 -22.95 -35.85
C ILE A 299 -72.26 -21.47 -35.62
N THR A 300 -73.50 -21.25 -35.22
CA THR A 300 -74.06 -19.95 -34.80
C THR A 300 -73.55 -19.56 -33.41
N VAL A 301 -73.07 -18.33 -33.26
CA VAL A 301 -72.61 -17.75 -31.98
C VAL A 301 -73.78 -17.05 -31.29
N THR A 302 -74.14 -17.49 -30.08
CA THR A 302 -75.00 -16.75 -29.16
C THR A 302 -74.15 -16.09 -28.07
N HIS A 303 -74.06 -14.76 -28.08
CA HIS A 303 -73.42 -13.98 -27.02
C HIS A 303 -74.31 -13.93 -25.77
N LYS A 304 -73.70 -14.14 -24.60
CA LYS A 304 -74.27 -13.83 -23.28
C LYS A 304 -73.44 -12.68 -22.69
N PRO A 305 -74.04 -11.58 -22.22
CA PRO A 305 -73.27 -10.44 -21.69
C PRO A 305 -72.76 -10.71 -20.26
N GLU A 306 -71.55 -10.23 -19.99
CA GLU A 306 -70.82 -10.26 -18.70
C GLU A 306 -71.38 -9.23 -17.71
N GLU A 307 -71.35 -9.54 -16.41
CA GLU A 307 -71.61 -8.58 -15.33
C GLU A 307 -70.29 -8.01 -14.77
N ASP A 308 -70.27 -6.69 -14.61
CA ASP A 308 -69.16 -5.82 -14.23
C ASP A 308 -68.68 -5.99 -12.77
N THR A 309 -67.41 -6.33 -12.56
CA THR A 309 -66.71 -6.21 -11.26
C THR A 309 -65.85 -4.94 -11.15
N PHE A 310 -66.40 -3.78 -11.51
CA PHE A 310 -65.69 -2.49 -11.43
C PHE A 310 -65.74 -1.81 -10.04
N GLY A 311 -66.59 -2.30 -9.13
CA GLY A 311 -66.85 -1.65 -7.83
C GLY A 311 -65.91 -2.02 -6.67
N VAL A 312 -65.15 -3.11 -6.76
CA VAL A 312 -64.36 -3.64 -5.63
C VAL A 312 -62.99 -2.96 -5.50
N SER A 313 -62.40 -2.52 -6.60
CA SER A 313 -61.03 -1.96 -6.61
C SER A 313 -60.91 -0.55 -6.03
N ILE A 314 -61.98 0.26 -6.08
CA ILE A 314 -61.94 1.66 -5.59
C ILE A 314 -61.97 1.70 -4.05
N ALA A 315 -62.69 0.78 -3.40
CA ALA A 315 -62.77 0.71 -1.94
C ALA A 315 -61.44 0.29 -1.29
N VAL A 316 -60.70 -0.63 -1.92
CA VAL A 316 -59.40 -1.12 -1.43
C VAL A 316 -58.32 -0.05 -1.56
N GLY A 317 -58.33 0.73 -2.65
CA GLY A 317 -57.38 1.83 -2.86
C GLY A 317 -57.53 2.97 -1.85
N LEU A 318 -58.77 3.34 -1.50
CA LEU A 318 -59.02 4.43 -0.54
C LEU A 318 -58.64 4.05 0.89
N ALA A 319 -58.81 2.79 1.29
CA ALA A 319 -58.42 2.30 2.62
C ALA A 319 -56.88 2.28 2.81
N ALA A 320 -56.13 1.91 1.78
CA ALA A 320 -54.67 1.90 1.80
C ALA A 320 -54.09 3.33 1.95
N PHE A 321 -54.68 4.31 1.26
CA PHE A 321 -54.23 5.70 1.32
C PHE A 321 -54.45 6.34 2.70
N ALA A 322 -55.56 6.02 3.36
CA ALA A 322 -55.86 6.49 4.72
C ALA A 322 -54.86 5.94 5.75
N CYS A 323 -54.45 4.66 5.62
CA CYS A 323 -53.45 4.06 6.51
C CYS A 323 -52.08 4.73 6.39
N VAL A 324 -51.63 5.03 5.17
CA VAL A 324 -50.33 5.71 4.95
C VAL A 324 -50.34 7.12 5.55
N LEU A 325 -51.44 7.87 5.38
CA LEU A 325 -51.57 9.21 5.96
C LEU A 325 -51.52 9.20 7.49
N LEU A 326 -52.15 8.22 8.15
CA LEU A 326 -52.10 8.10 9.62
C LEU A 326 -50.70 7.77 10.13
N VAL A 327 -49.95 6.91 9.42
CA VAL A 327 -48.56 6.58 9.79
C VAL A 327 -47.65 7.80 9.65
N VAL A 328 -47.80 8.58 8.57
CA VAL A 328 -47.01 9.81 8.37
C VAL A 328 -47.33 10.86 9.44
N LEU A 329 -48.61 11.04 9.81
CA LEU A 329 -49.02 11.92 10.90
C LEU A 329 -48.43 11.49 12.25
N PHE A 330 -48.42 10.19 12.54
CA PHE A 330 -47.84 9.65 13.78
C PHE A 330 -46.32 9.87 13.86
N ILE A 331 -45.60 9.69 12.74
CA ILE A 331 -44.16 9.95 12.66
C ILE A 331 -43.88 11.45 12.85
N MET A 332 -44.68 12.33 12.25
CA MET A 332 -44.52 13.79 12.39
C MET A 332 -44.77 14.25 13.83
N ILE A 333 -45.81 13.74 14.51
CA ILE A 333 -46.09 14.05 15.92
C ILE A 333 -44.94 13.59 16.82
N ASN A 334 -44.39 12.39 16.61
CA ASN A 334 -43.26 11.90 17.41
C ASN A 334 -41.94 12.62 17.11
N LYS A 335 -41.71 13.08 15.87
CA LYS A 335 -40.48 13.77 15.48
C LYS A 335 -40.46 15.24 15.92
N TYR A 336 -41.62 15.91 15.99
CA TYR A 336 -41.71 17.32 16.38
C TYR A 336 -42.22 17.57 17.82
N GLY A 337 -42.82 16.58 18.48
CA GLY A 337 -43.33 16.70 19.85
C GLY A 337 -42.28 16.65 20.97
N ARG A 338 -41.00 16.36 20.68
CA ARG A 338 -39.92 16.26 21.69
C ARG A 338 -39.04 17.51 21.86
N ARG A 339 -39.37 18.65 21.23
CA ARG A 339 -38.71 19.93 21.47
C ARG A 339 -39.71 21.04 21.80
N SER A 340 -40.34 20.95 22.97
CA SER A 340 -40.88 22.13 23.65
C SER A 340 -40.98 21.88 25.16
N LYS A 341 -39.90 22.22 25.87
CA LYS A 341 -39.97 22.71 27.25
C LYS A 341 -39.28 24.06 27.27
N PHE A 342 -40.05 25.11 26.98
CA PHE A 342 -39.78 26.45 27.48
C PHE A 342 -39.97 26.41 29.01
N GLY A 343 -38.87 26.50 29.75
CA GLY A 343 -38.91 26.83 31.18
C GLY A 343 -38.93 28.35 31.32
N MET A 344 -40.06 28.88 31.79
CA MET A 344 -40.19 30.25 32.30
C MET A 344 -40.21 30.20 33.82
N LYS A 345 -39.46 31.14 34.41
CA LYS A 345 -39.25 31.45 35.84
C LYS A 345 -38.20 30.63 36.58
#